data_AF-A0A8H7B479-F1
#
_entry.id   AF-A0A8H7B479-F1
#
_cell.length_a   1.000
_cell.length_b   1.000
_cell.length_c   1.000
_cell.angle_alpha   90.00
_cell.angle_beta   90.00
_cell.angle_gamma   90.00
#
_symmetry.space_group_name_H-M   'P 1'
#
loop_
_entity.id
_entity.type
_entity.pdbx_description
1 polymer ?
#
loop_
_entity_poly.entity_id
_entity_poly.type
_entity_poly.pdbx_seq_one_letter_code
_entity_poly.pdbx_strand_id
1 'polypeptide(L)'
;MSTPVKVLVTGFGPFLDITKNPSWEIARHLPSSVTGPNGETITIIVPAEPIPAAYHKILAQVPVLIQEHAPDLVVHMGLDVGSGPGVFKLERSALRDGYHDIPDIERRVFTRADNKKLFGKASSSLTTTLDIDAAARILQEACFSLSLSTPAAAPENVKVKGKGKSRKAIEVRLSDDVGSYVCGFNYYISLLEMQKRTSKRDDVFFHVPQLESKEHIQTAVKVTEELVRALVAVRKQ
;
A
#
# COMPACT_ATOMS: atom_id res chain seq x y z
N MET A 1 -28.64 -3.87 -10.96
CA MET A 1 -27.43 -3.05 -10.71
C MET A 1 -26.48 -3.91 -9.91
N SER A 2 -25.20 -4.03 -10.32
CA SER A 2 -24.23 -4.80 -9.53
C SER A 2 -24.01 -4.12 -8.18
N THR A 3 -23.81 -4.91 -7.14
CA THR A 3 -23.46 -4.40 -5.80
C THR A 3 -22.11 -3.69 -5.88
N PRO A 4 -21.98 -2.46 -5.34
CA PRO A 4 -20.70 -1.76 -5.33
C PRO A 4 -19.63 -2.54 -4.55
N VAL A 5 -18.40 -2.57 -5.07
CA VAL A 5 -17.26 -3.18 -4.38
C VAL A 5 -16.64 -2.15 -3.44
N LYS A 6 -16.52 -2.48 -2.15
CA LYS A 6 -15.92 -1.57 -1.16
C LYS A 6 -14.45 -1.88 -0.95
N VAL A 7 -13.59 -0.90 -1.14
CA VAL A 7 -12.14 -1.03 -0.97
C VAL A 7 -11.69 -0.11 0.15
N LEU A 8 -11.20 -0.68 1.25
CA LEU A 8 -10.57 0.10 2.33
C LEU A 8 -9.13 0.40 1.93
N VAL A 9 -8.77 1.68 1.86
CA VAL A 9 -7.41 2.11 1.53
C VAL A 9 -6.83 2.90 2.69
N THR A 10 -5.64 2.52 3.17
CA THR A 10 -4.96 3.22 4.25
C THR A 10 -3.56 3.66 3.85
N GLY A 11 -3.04 4.66 4.56
CA GLY A 11 -1.63 5.04 4.52
C GLY A 11 -1.11 5.32 5.93
N PHE A 12 0.21 5.35 6.07
CA PHE A 12 0.86 5.64 7.34
C PHE A 12 1.06 7.14 7.55
N GLY A 13 0.99 7.57 8.81
CA GLY A 13 1.31 8.94 9.21
C GLY A 13 2.81 9.23 9.19
N PRO A 14 3.22 10.41 9.68
CA PRO A 14 4.62 10.76 9.85
C PRO A 14 5.38 9.74 10.71
N PHE A 15 6.66 9.50 10.39
CA PHE A 15 7.54 8.65 11.18
C PHE A 15 9.00 9.09 11.02
N LEU A 16 9.80 9.01 12.09
CA LEU A 16 11.20 9.46 12.10
C LEU A 16 11.34 10.88 11.52
N ASP A 17 12.13 11.05 10.46
CA ASP A 17 12.36 12.29 9.71
C ASP A 17 11.33 12.53 8.58
N ILE A 18 10.47 11.55 8.30
CA ILE A 18 9.40 11.64 7.31
C ILE A 18 8.21 12.42 7.91
N THR A 19 8.25 13.74 7.75
CA THR A 19 7.19 14.65 8.25
C THR A 19 5.91 14.61 7.41
N LYS A 20 6.01 14.22 6.13
CA LYS A 20 4.89 14.00 5.22
C LYS A 20 5.07 12.65 4.56
N ASN A 21 4.29 11.67 5.02
CA ASN A 21 4.40 10.31 4.51
C ASN A 21 3.65 10.19 3.17
N PRO A 22 4.33 9.81 2.08
CA PRO A 22 3.71 9.68 0.76
C PRO A 22 2.51 8.73 0.73
N SER A 23 2.53 7.66 1.53
CA SER A 23 1.41 6.70 1.56
C SER A 23 0.10 7.34 2.03
N TRP A 24 0.13 8.18 3.07
CA TRP A 24 -1.04 8.92 3.52
C TRP A 24 -1.42 10.05 2.57
N GLU A 25 -0.43 10.76 2.02
CA GLU A 25 -0.70 11.80 1.03
C GLU A 25 -1.38 11.23 -0.21
N ILE A 26 -1.05 10.02 -0.65
CA ILE A 26 -1.78 9.35 -1.73
C ILE A 26 -3.20 9.02 -1.28
N ALA A 27 -3.34 8.31 -0.15
CA ALA A 27 -4.64 7.82 0.34
C ALA A 27 -5.66 8.95 0.47
N ARG A 28 -5.30 10.05 1.13
CA ARG A 28 -6.21 11.18 1.40
C ARG A 28 -6.62 11.98 0.16
N HIS A 29 -5.96 11.77 -0.98
CA HIS A 29 -6.30 12.43 -2.25
C HIS A 29 -6.98 11.47 -3.25
N LEU A 30 -7.24 10.22 -2.88
CA LEU A 30 -8.04 9.31 -3.70
C LEU A 30 -9.48 9.84 -3.84
N PRO A 31 -10.12 9.63 -5.01
CA PRO A 31 -11.55 9.86 -5.14
C PRO A 31 -12.31 8.87 -4.25
N SER A 32 -13.52 9.23 -3.80
CA SER A 32 -14.38 8.34 -3.01
C SER A 32 -14.95 7.17 -3.83
N SER A 33 -14.88 7.23 -5.16
CA SER A 33 -15.29 6.15 -6.04
C SER A 33 -14.58 6.19 -7.38
N VAL A 34 -14.42 5.01 -7.99
CA VAL A 34 -13.96 4.84 -9.37
C VAL A 34 -14.83 3.80 -10.08
N THR A 35 -14.91 3.87 -11.40
CA THR A 35 -15.59 2.84 -12.22
C THR A 35 -14.72 1.57 -12.25
N GLY A 36 -15.27 0.41 -11.95
CA GLY A 36 -14.58 -0.87 -12.05
C GLY A 36 -14.40 -1.36 -13.50
N PRO A 37 -13.65 -2.45 -13.67
CA PRO A 37 -13.32 -3.01 -14.98
C PRO A 37 -14.54 -3.47 -15.79
N ASN A 38 -15.66 -3.80 -15.14
CA ASN A 38 -16.90 -4.23 -15.80
C ASN A 38 -18.00 -3.16 -15.72
N GLY A 39 -17.64 -1.91 -15.40
CA GLY A 39 -18.58 -0.80 -15.27
C GLY A 39 -19.28 -0.70 -13.90
N GLU A 40 -18.97 -1.59 -12.96
CA GLU A 40 -19.45 -1.51 -11.58
C GLU A 40 -18.89 -0.29 -10.85
N THR A 41 -19.52 0.15 -9.77
CA THR A 41 -18.93 1.19 -8.90
C THR A 41 -18.01 0.54 -7.89
N ILE A 42 -16.77 1.05 -7.78
CA ILE A 42 -15.86 0.74 -6.69
C ILE A 42 -15.90 1.91 -5.72
N THR A 43 -16.34 1.69 -4.49
CA THR A 43 -16.32 2.67 -3.40
C THR A 43 -14.99 2.58 -2.67
N ILE A 44 -14.23 3.67 -2.66
CA ILE A 44 -12.96 3.78 -1.95
C ILE A 44 -13.21 4.41 -0.59
N ILE A 45 -12.83 3.70 0.46
CA ILE A 45 -12.99 4.10 1.84
C ILE A 45 -11.60 4.45 2.37
N VAL A 46 -11.40 5.72 2.73
CA VAL A 46 -10.17 6.19 3.37
C VAL A 46 -10.54 6.61 4.79
N PRO A 47 -9.87 6.10 5.83
CA PRO A 47 -10.09 6.54 7.21
C PRO A 47 -9.88 8.05 7.37
N ALA A 48 -10.46 8.67 8.40
CA ALA A 48 -10.29 10.11 8.65
C ALA A 48 -8.85 10.51 8.97
N GLU A 49 -8.10 9.61 9.61
CA GLU A 49 -6.72 9.84 10.05
C GLU A 49 -5.81 8.71 9.54
N PRO A 50 -4.50 9.00 9.34
CA PRO A 50 -3.56 7.97 8.94
C PRO A 50 -3.38 6.91 10.03
N ILE A 51 -2.93 5.72 9.62
CA ILE A 51 -2.47 4.70 10.56
C ILE A 51 -1.16 5.19 11.20
N PRO A 52 -1.06 5.27 12.54
CA PRO A 52 0.20 5.55 13.19
C PRO A 52 1.19 4.42 12.92
N ALA A 53 2.45 4.76 12.62
CA ALA A 53 3.54 3.80 12.51
C ALA A 53 3.94 3.24 13.90
N ALA A 54 2.99 2.65 14.62
CA ALA A 54 3.10 2.13 15.98
C ALA A 54 2.39 0.77 16.08
N TYR A 55 3.10 -0.27 16.51
CA TYR A 55 2.61 -1.65 16.53
C TYR A 55 1.31 -1.79 17.32
N HIS A 56 1.25 -1.20 18.51
CA HIS A 56 0.09 -1.33 19.39
C HIS A 56 -1.12 -0.52 18.92
N LYS A 57 -0.90 0.56 18.16
CA LYS A 57 -1.98 1.33 17.53
C LYS A 57 -2.56 0.57 16.35
N ILE A 58 -1.70 -0.01 15.50
CA ILE A 58 -2.09 -0.87 14.38
C ILE A 58 -2.95 -2.04 14.88
N LEU A 59 -2.48 -2.74 15.92
CA LEU A 59 -3.20 -3.87 16.52
C LEU A 59 -4.60 -3.50 17.01
N ALA A 60 -4.78 -2.27 17.48
CA ALA A 60 -6.07 -1.76 17.96
C ALA A 60 -6.97 -1.21 16.83
N GLN A 61 -6.39 -0.57 15.82
CA GLN A 61 -7.14 0.19 14.81
C GLN A 61 -7.53 -0.65 13.59
N VAL A 62 -6.64 -1.48 13.06
CA VAL A 62 -6.90 -2.23 11.82
C VAL A 62 -8.14 -3.13 11.93
N PRO A 63 -8.32 -3.93 13.00
CA PRO A 63 -9.52 -4.73 13.13
C PRO A 63 -10.80 -3.91 13.22
N VAL A 64 -10.75 -2.75 13.91
CA VAL A 64 -11.90 -1.85 14.04
C VAL A 64 -12.31 -1.28 12.67
N LEU A 65 -11.35 -0.82 11.87
CA LEU A 65 -11.61 -0.29 10.53
C LEU A 65 -12.23 -1.35 9.60
N ILE A 66 -11.71 -2.58 9.64
CA ILE A 66 -12.23 -3.70 8.84
C ILE A 66 -13.65 -4.07 9.31
N GLN A 67 -13.88 -4.09 10.62
CA GLN A 67 -15.19 -4.40 11.19
C GLN A 67 -16.23 -3.32 10.85
N GLU A 68 -15.89 -2.05 11.05
CA GLU A 68 -16.76 -0.89 10.83
C GLU A 68 -17.17 -0.76 9.37
N HIS A 69 -16.21 -0.83 8.45
CA HIS A 69 -16.46 -0.58 7.04
C HIS A 69 -16.86 -1.83 6.26
N ALA A 70 -16.59 -3.02 6.82
CA ALA A 70 -16.90 -4.30 6.23
C ALA A 70 -16.48 -4.37 4.73
N PRO A 71 -15.20 -4.10 4.39
CA PRO A 71 -14.75 -3.96 3.00
C PRO A 71 -14.74 -5.31 2.27
N ASP A 72 -14.80 -5.26 0.94
CA ASP A 72 -14.64 -6.42 0.06
C ASP A 72 -13.17 -6.72 -0.21
N LEU A 73 -12.32 -5.70 -0.12
CA LEU A 73 -10.89 -5.71 -0.37
C LEU A 73 -10.20 -4.64 0.50
N VAL A 74 -8.98 -4.92 0.96
CA VAL A 74 -8.14 -3.94 1.67
C VAL A 74 -6.87 -3.64 0.86
N VAL A 75 -6.46 -2.38 0.84
CA VAL A 75 -5.17 -1.92 0.28
C VAL A 75 -4.47 -1.07 1.35
N HIS A 76 -3.42 -1.62 1.91
CA HIS A 76 -2.53 -0.85 2.79
C HIS A 76 -1.38 -0.28 2.00
N MET A 77 -1.05 1.00 2.21
CA MET A 77 0.13 1.62 1.60
C MET A 77 1.16 2.01 2.66
N GLY A 78 2.44 1.87 2.30
CA GLY A 78 3.56 2.28 3.13
C GLY A 78 4.71 2.83 2.28
N LEU A 79 5.48 3.76 2.85
CA LEU A 79 6.69 4.26 2.21
C LEU A 79 7.80 3.19 2.26
N ASP A 80 8.38 2.85 1.11
CA ASP A 80 9.63 2.10 1.03
C ASP A 80 10.80 3.05 0.80
N VAL A 81 11.56 3.32 1.87
CA VAL A 81 12.74 4.21 1.84
C VAL A 81 13.89 3.67 1.01
N GLY A 82 13.92 2.36 0.72
CA GLY A 82 14.94 1.73 -0.11
C GLY A 82 14.60 1.70 -1.60
N SER A 83 13.37 2.06 -1.98
CA SER A 83 12.94 2.07 -3.37
C SER A 83 13.43 3.31 -4.12
N GLY A 84 13.89 3.10 -5.36
CA GLY A 84 14.23 4.19 -6.26
C GLY A 84 13.00 5.01 -6.67
N PRO A 85 13.18 6.24 -7.17
CA PRO A 85 12.07 7.07 -7.65
C PRO A 85 11.24 6.34 -8.72
N GLY A 86 9.91 6.35 -8.56
CA GLY A 86 8.97 5.73 -9.49
C GLY A 86 8.81 4.22 -9.35
N VAL A 87 9.50 3.58 -8.38
CA VAL A 87 9.36 2.14 -8.11
C VAL A 87 8.29 1.91 -7.05
N PHE A 88 7.23 1.21 -7.42
CA PHE A 88 6.17 0.75 -6.54
C PHE A 88 6.25 -0.77 -6.39
N LYS A 89 5.95 -1.30 -5.20
CA LYS A 89 5.98 -2.75 -4.97
C LYS A 89 4.65 -3.25 -4.43
N LEU A 90 4.12 -4.29 -5.04
CA LEU A 90 2.92 -4.98 -4.62
C LEU A 90 3.33 -6.27 -3.88
N GLU A 91 3.01 -6.34 -2.60
CA GLU A 91 3.49 -7.37 -1.68
C GLU A 91 2.55 -8.58 -1.63
N ARG A 92 3.12 -9.77 -1.78
CA ARG A 92 2.36 -11.04 -1.83
C ARG A 92 1.99 -11.54 -0.44
N SER A 93 2.92 -11.49 0.51
CA SER A 93 2.77 -12.09 1.83
C SER A 93 3.30 -11.21 2.95
N ALA A 94 2.94 -11.60 4.18
CA ALA A 94 3.48 -11.04 5.41
C ALA A 94 3.85 -12.16 6.37
N LEU A 95 4.93 -11.95 7.11
CA LEU A 95 5.37 -12.87 8.16
C LEU A 95 4.68 -12.56 9.48
N ARG A 96 4.46 -13.59 10.30
CA ARG A 96 3.94 -13.43 11.66
C ARG A 96 4.97 -12.79 12.58
N ASP A 97 6.23 -13.15 12.41
CA ASP A 97 7.33 -12.89 13.33
C ASP A 97 8.29 -11.81 12.76
N GLY A 98 9.21 -11.29 13.59
CA GLY A 98 10.26 -10.34 13.18
C GLY A 98 10.13 -8.91 13.75
N TYR A 99 9.02 -8.60 14.41
CA TYR A 99 8.69 -7.24 14.87
C TYR A 99 9.26 -6.85 16.26
N HIS A 100 10.27 -7.57 16.75
CA HIS A 100 10.79 -7.43 18.11
C HIS A 100 12.12 -6.65 18.18
N ASP A 101 12.72 -6.35 17.03
CA ASP A 101 14.06 -5.75 16.96
C ASP A 101 14.02 -4.23 16.72
N ILE A 102 13.06 -3.74 15.93
CA ILE A 102 13.00 -2.34 15.48
C ILE A 102 11.92 -1.59 16.27
N PRO A 103 12.28 -0.59 17.11
CA PRO A 103 11.29 0.23 17.81
C PRO A 103 10.47 1.09 16.85
N ASP A 104 9.19 1.22 17.15
CA ASP A 104 8.25 2.06 16.43
C ASP A 104 8.33 3.55 16.84
N ILE A 105 7.41 4.39 16.34
CA ILE A 105 7.40 5.84 16.67
C ILE A 105 7.14 6.12 18.15
N GLU A 106 6.57 5.17 18.90
CA GLU A 106 6.38 5.25 20.35
C GLU A 106 7.58 4.65 21.12
N ARG A 107 8.67 4.31 20.40
CA ARG A 107 9.87 3.65 20.91
C ARG A 107 9.58 2.27 21.51
N ARG A 108 8.57 1.57 20.97
CA ARG A 108 8.16 0.24 21.42
C ARG A 108 8.39 -0.79 20.33
N VAL A 109 8.67 -2.00 20.74
CA VAL A 109 8.69 -3.17 19.85
C VAL A 109 7.47 -4.04 20.12
N PHE A 110 7.14 -4.92 19.19
CA PHE A 110 6.17 -5.98 19.45
C PHE A 110 6.93 -7.24 19.88
N THR A 111 6.89 -7.55 21.17
CA THR A 111 7.79 -8.56 21.74
C THR A 111 7.47 -9.96 21.24
N ARG A 112 8.46 -10.86 21.28
CA ARG A 112 8.24 -12.29 20.99
C ARG A 112 7.19 -12.92 21.91
N ALA A 113 7.09 -12.44 23.15
CA ALA A 113 6.09 -12.91 24.11
C ALA A 113 4.68 -12.45 23.71
N ASP A 114 4.51 -11.18 23.33
CA ASP A 114 3.23 -10.65 22.85
C ASP A 114 2.79 -11.36 21.57
N ASN A 115 3.72 -11.58 20.64
CA ASN A 115 3.48 -12.31 19.41
C ASN A 115 3.04 -13.74 19.67
N LYS A 116 3.79 -14.50 20.48
CA LYS A 116 3.42 -15.87 20.85
C LYS A 116 2.05 -15.93 21.53
N LYS A 117 1.73 -14.95 22.38
CA LYS A 117 0.45 -14.87 23.10
C LYS A 117 -0.73 -14.64 22.14
N LEU A 118 -0.58 -13.76 21.15
CA LEU A 118 -1.66 -13.35 20.26
C LEU A 118 -1.76 -14.22 18.99
N PHE A 119 -0.63 -14.59 18.41
CA PHE A 119 -0.54 -15.23 17.10
C PHE A 119 0.12 -16.61 17.13
N GLY A 120 0.42 -17.17 18.31
CA GLY A 120 1.14 -18.44 18.43
C GLY A 120 0.48 -19.65 17.74
N LYS A 121 -0.84 -19.59 17.48
CA LYS A 121 -1.59 -20.61 16.72
C LYS A 121 -1.84 -20.25 15.25
N ALA A 122 -1.53 -19.02 14.84
CA ALA A 122 -1.68 -18.56 13.46
C ALA A 122 -0.48 -19.01 12.62
N SER A 123 -0.68 -19.11 11.30
CA SER A 123 0.36 -19.44 10.33
C SER A 123 1.54 -18.48 10.43
N SER A 124 2.76 -18.99 10.25
CA SER A 124 4.00 -18.19 10.30
C SER A 124 4.11 -17.19 9.14
N SER A 125 3.39 -17.42 8.05
CA SER A 125 3.23 -16.50 6.92
C SER A 125 1.79 -16.56 6.42
N LEU A 126 1.30 -15.44 5.91
CA LEU A 126 0.00 -15.32 5.25
C LEU A 126 0.18 -14.64 3.90
N THR A 127 -0.49 -15.17 2.88
CA THR A 127 -0.50 -14.66 1.51
C THR A 127 -1.91 -14.23 1.15
N THR A 128 -2.02 -13.14 0.38
CA THR A 128 -3.30 -12.70 -0.22
C THR A 128 -3.97 -13.84 -0.99
N THR A 129 -5.31 -13.88 -1.01
CA THR A 129 -6.08 -14.84 -1.83
C THR A 129 -6.33 -14.36 -3.25
N LEU A 130 -6.00 -13.11 -3.55
CA LEU A 130 -6.11 -12.54 -4.89
C LEU A 130 -5.07 -13.15 -5.82
N ASP A 131 -5.40 -13.21 -7.12
CA ASP A 131 -4.41 -13.53 -8.16
C ASP A 131 -3.51 -12.31 -8.38
N ILE A 132 -2.54 -12.16 -7.49
CA ILE A 132 -1.66 -10.98 -7.43
C ILE A 132 -0.74 -10.88 -8.65
N ASP A 133 -0.42 -12.03 -9.27
CA ASP A 133 0.33 -12.09 -10.52
C ASP A 133 -0.49 -11.53 -11.70
N ALA A 134 -1.79 -11.84 -11.77
CA ALA A 134 -2.69 -11.21 -12.73
C ALA A 134 -2.89 -9.70 -12.43
N ALA A 135 -3.10 -9.33 -11.16
CA ALA A 135 -3.28 -7.92 -10.79
C ALA A 135 -2.06 -7.06 -11.13
N ALA A 136 -0.85 -7.57 -10.87
CA ALA A 136 0.38 -6.86 -11.20
C ALA A 136 0.55 -6.66 -12.71
N ARG A 137 0.21 -7.66 -13.54
CA ARG A 137 0.26 -7.52 -15.01
C ARG A 137 -0.68 -6.42 -15.50
N ILE A 138 -1.94 -6.43 -15.05
CA ILE A 138 -2.93 -5.39 -15.39
C ILE A 138 -2.43 -4.01 -14.96
N LEU A 139 -1.89 -3.90 -13.74
CA LEU A 139 -1.39 -2.65 -13.21
C LEU A 139 -0.15 -2.14 -13.98
N GLN A 140 0.78 -3.02 -14.33
CA GLN A 140 1.96 -2.69 -15.14
C GLN A 140 1.55 -2.14 -16.51
N GLU A 141 0.58 -2.77 -17.17
CA GLU A 141 0.04 -2.31 -18.46
C GLU A 141 -0.62 -0.94 -18.32
N ALA A 142 -1.47 -0.73 -17.31
CA ALA A 142 -2.15 0.53 -17.05
C ALA A 142 -1.17 1.68 -16.71
N CYS A 143 -0.07 1.37 -16.03
CA CYS A 143 0.94 2.35 -15.64
C CYS A 143 1.98 2.66 -16.71
N PHE A 144 1.98 1.96 -17.86
CA PHE A 144 3.03 2.06 -18.88
C PHE A 144 3.24 3.49 -19.40
N SER A 145 2.17 4.28 -19.51
CA SER A 145 2.26 5.68 -19.97
C SER A 145 2.54 6.69 -18.85
N LEU A 146 2.59 6.26 -17.59
CA LEU A 146 2.78 7.14 -16.45
C LEU A 146 4.27 7.38 -16.19
N SER A 147 4.58 8.59 -15.72
CA SER A 147 5.95 8.95 -15.34
C SER A 147 5.95 10.04 -14.27
N LEU A 148 7.04 10.08 -13.50
CA LEU A 148 7.35 11.18 -12.59
C LEU A 148 8.26 12.18 -13.31
N SER A 149 8.05 13.47 -13.06
CA SER A 149 9.03 14.48 -13.45
C SER A 149 10.32 14.30 -12.64
N THR A 150 11.49 14.50 -13.23
CA THR A 150 12.74 14.63 -12.46
C THR A 150 13.21 16.09 -12.46
N PRO A 151 13.87 16.55 -11.38
CA PRO A 151 14.67 17.76 -11.46
C PRO A 151 15.67 17.63 -12.62
N ALA A 152 15.93 18.72 -13.34
CA ALA A 152 16.99 18.71 -14.34
C ALA A 152 18.32 18.40 -13.63
N ALA A 153 19.06 17.41 -14.10
CA ALA A 153 20.41 17.17 -13.62
C ALA A 153 21.21 18.48 -13.72
N ALA A 154 22.03 18.78 -12.71
CA ALA A 154 22.98 19.88 -12.79
C ALA A 154 23.82 19.69 -14.07
N PRO A 155 24.09 20.74 -14.85
CA PRO A 155 24.79 20.57 -16.11
C PRO A 155 26.24 20.14 -15.83
N GLU A 156 26.57 18.89 -16.12
CA GLU A 156 27.92 18.60 -16.60
C GLU A 156 28.05 19.27 -17.97
N ASN A 157 29.17 19.97 -18.15
CA ASN A 157 29.44 20.89 -19.25
C ASN A 157 29.21 20.30 -20.66
N VAL A 158 27.97 20.28 -21.15
CA VAL A 158 27.65 20.05 -22.56
C VAL A 158 26.48 20.96 -22.96
N LYS A 159 26.74 21.93 -23.84
CA LYS A 159 25.72 22.79 -24.45
C LYS A 159 24.85 21.95 -25.40
N VAL A 160 23.70 21.48 -24.93
CA VAL A 160 22.61 21.01 -25.81
C VAL A 160 21.41 21.94 -25.66
N LYS A 161 20.99 22.55 -26.76
CA LYS A 161 19.78 23.38 -26.86
C LYS A 161 18.55 22.47 -26.76
N GLY A 162 17.83 22.57 -25.64
CA GLY A 162 16.53 21.94 -25.42
C GLY A 162 16.33 21.56 -23.94
N LYS A 163 15.84 22.49 -23.11
CA LYS A 163 15.52 22.19 -21.70
C LYS A 163 14.21 21.40 -21.59
N GLY A 164 14.24 20.11 -21.94
CA GLY A 164 13.18 19.17 -21.59
C GLY A 164 13.36 18.70 -20.15
N LYS A 165 12.29 18.71 -19.34
CA LYS A 165 12.30 17.99 -18.05
C LYS A 165 12.46 16.49 -18.35
N SER A 166 13.46 15.85 -17.77
CA SER A 166 13.58 14.39 -17.84
C SER A 166 12.42 13.75 -17.06
N ARG A 167 11.99 12.58 -17.49
CA ARG A 167 10.86 11.82 -16.93
C ARG A 167 11.33 10.44 -16.50
N LYS A 168 10.91 10.01 -15.32
CA LYS A 168 11.15 8.68 -14.78
C LYS A 168 9.90 7.84 -14.94
N ALA A 169 9.96 6.75 -15.70
CA ALA A 169 8.84 5.84 -15.88
C ALA A 169 8.41 5.22 -14.53
N ILE A 170 7.11 4.95 -14.40
CA ILE A 170 6.58 4.16 -13.28
C ILE A 170 6.95 2.69 -13.49
N GLU A 171 7.49 2.07 -12.46
CA GLU A 171 7.81 0.65 -12.43
C GLU A 171 7.06 0.00 -11.28
N VAL A 172 6.22 -0.98 -11.58
CA VAL A 172 5.49 -1.77 -10.59
C VAL A 172 6.12 -3.14 -10.51
N ARG A 173 6.55 -3.55 -9.31
CA ARG A 173 7.19 -4.84 -9.05
C ARG A 173 6.34 -5.68 -8.11
N LEU A 174 6.35 -6.99 -8.31
CA LEU A 174 5.90 -7.92 -7.27
C LEU A 174 7.03 -8.12 -6.26
N SER A 175 6.67 -8.21 -4.99
CA SER A 175 7.59 -8.45 -3.89
C SER A 175 6.97 -9.44 -2.90
N ASP A 176 7.82 -10.20 -2.23
CA ASP A 176 7.42 -11.11 -1.14
C ASP A 176 8.14 -10.73 0.17
N ASP A 177 8.59 -9.48 0.24
CA ASP A 177 9.32 -8.91 1.36
C ASP A 177 8.72 -7.54 1.72
N VAL A 178 7.59 -7.58 2.42
CA VAL A 178 6.95 -6.39 3.01
C VAL A 178 7.76 -5.80 4.18
N GLY A 179 8.85 -6.47 4.59
CA GLY A 179 9.73 -6.07 5.68
C GLY A 179 9.23 -6.41 7.08
N SER A 180 10.14 -6.27 8.06
CA SER A 180 9.93 -6.61 9.47
C SER A 180 9.61 -5.40 10.38
N TYR A 181 9.21 -4.27 9.79
CA TYR A 181 8.75 -3.10 10.53
C TYR A 181 7.21 -3.03 10.55
N VAL A 182 6.62 -1.85 10.74
CA VAL A 182 5.16 -1.68 10.88
C VAL A 182 4.37 -2.02 9.61
N CYS A 183 4.97 -1.92 8.42
CA CYS A 183 4.34 -2.31 7.15
C CYS A 183 3.93 -3.78 7.16
N GLY A 184 4.91 -4.68 7.39
CA GLY A 184 4.65 -6.11 7.47
C GLY A 184 3.71 -6.48 8.62
N PHE A 185 3.88 -5.84 9.78
CA PHE A 185 3.00 -6.10 10.93
C PHE A 185 1.54 -5.74 10.59
N ASN A 186 1.31 -4.56 10.04
CA ASN A 186 -0.01 -4.12 9.59
C ASN A 186 -0.61 -5.09 8.56
N TYR A 187 0.17 -5.49 7.56
CA TYR A 187 -0.29 -6.42 6.55
C TYR A 187 -0.69 -7.78 7.14
N TYR A 188 0.13 -8.34 8.03
CA TYR A 188 -0.16 -9.62 8.68
C TYR A 188 -1.45 -9.56 9.53
N ILE A 189 -1.64 -8.48 10.31
CA ILE A 189 -2.85 -8.27 11.11
C ILE A 189 -4.09 -8.17 10.22
N SER A 190 -4.01 -7.39 9.14
CA SER A 190 -5.14 -7.20 8.24
C SER A 190 -5.50 -8.48 7.49
N LEU A 191 -4.51 -9.26 7.01
CA LEU A 191 -4.73 -10.57 6.39
C LEU A 191 -5.44 -11.53 7.35
N LEU A 192 -5.03 -11.57 8.62
CA LEU A 192 -5.71 -12.37 9.64
C LEU A 192 -7.17 -11.93 9.82
N GLU A 193 -7.42 -10.63 9.83
CA GLU A 193 -8.75 -10.13 10.11
C GLU A 193 -9.71 -10.28 8.94
N MET A 194 -9.23 -10.06 7.72
CA MET A 194 -9.97 -10.39 6.50
C MET A 194 -10.28 -11.89 6.42
N GLN A 195 -9.33 -12.76 6.81
CA GLN A 195 -9.56 -14.20 6.88
C GLN A 195 -10.66 -14.56 7.88
N LYS A 196 -10.63 -13.98 9.09
CA LYS A 196 -11.67 -14.24 10.09
C LYS A 196 -13.05 -13.78 9.61
N ARG A 197 -13.12 -12.63 8.94
CA ARG A 197 -14.38 -12.04 8.50
C ARG A 197 -14.97 -12.73 7.27
N THR A 198 -14.14 -13.10 6.30
CA THR A 198 -14.61 -13.49 4.95
C THR A 198 -14.15 -14.88 4.51
N SER A 199 -13.29 -15.55 5.29
CA SER A 199 -12.52 -16.74 4.87
C SER A 199 -11.57 -16.53 3.69
N LYS A 200 -11.61 -15.35 3.03
CA LYS A 200 -10.65 -14.87 2.03
C LYS A 200 -9.66 -13.92 2.70
N ARG A 201 -8.53 -13.70 2.05
CA ARG A 201 -7.50 -12.73 2.40
C ARG A 201 -7.36 -11.74 1.25
N ASP A 202 -8.48 -11.17 0.83
CA ASP A 202 -8.54 -10.16 -0.23
C ASP A 202 -8.03 -8.83 0.34
N ASP A 203 -6.72 -8.76 0.45
CA ASP A 203 -5.95 -7.73 1.12
C ASP A 203 -4.55 -7.72 0.52
N VAL A 204 -4.00 -6.54 0.28
CA VAL A 204 -2.64 -6.36 -0.23
C VAL A 204 -1.94 -5.21 0.46
N PHE A 205 -0.61 -5.29 0.49
CA PHE A 205 0.24 -4.17 0.84
C PHE A 205 0.94 -3.61 -0.41
N PHE A 206 0.94 -2.29 -0.54
CA PHE A 206 1.51 -1.58 -1.67
C PHE A 206 2.55 -0.56 -1.18
N HIS A 207 3.82 -0.90 -1.35
CA HIS A 207 4.91 0.01 -1.07
C HIS A 207 5.00 1.08 -2.16
N VAL A 208 5.06 2.33 -1.72
CA VAL A 208 5.19 3.52 -2.57
C VAL A 208 6.58 4.13 -2.38
N PRO A 209 7.18 4.73 -3.43
CA PRO A 209 8.49 5.36 -3.31
C PRO A 209 8.37 6.72 -2.59
N GLN A 210 9.51 7.33 -2.29
CA GLN A 210 9.54 8.72 -1.87
C GLN A 210 8.96 9.63 -2.97
N LEU A 211 8.08 10.55 -2.58
CA LEU A 211 7.44 11.52 -3.48
C LEU A 211 7.77 12.95 -3.02
N GLU A 212 8.37 13.73 -3.91
CA GLU A 212 8.97 15.04 -3.57
C GLU A 212 8.07 16.23 -3.91
N SER A 213 7.05 16.03 -4.75
CA SER A 213 6.23 17.11 -5.29
C SER A 213 4.75 16.75 -5.36
N LYS A 214 3.89 17.78 -5.45
CA LYS A 214 2.44 17.59 -5.66
C LYS A 214 2.15 16.84 -6.97
N GLU A 215 2.94 17.07 -8.01
CA GLU A 215 2.84 16.35 -9.28
C GLU A 215 3.13 14.85 -9.08
N HIS A 216 4.11 14.51 -8.26
CA HIS A 216 4.43 13.11 -7.95
C HIS A 216 3.30 12.44 -7.15
N ILE A 217 2.71 13.15 -6.17
CA ILE A 217 1.52 12.66 -5.46
C ILE A 217 0.37 12.41 -6.42
N GLN A 218 0.07 13.34 -7.34
CA GLN A 218 -1.00 13.18 -8.32
C GLN A 218 -0.78 11.98 -9.25
N THR A 219 0.45 11.74 -9.69
CA THR A 219 0.77 10.54 -10.46
C THR A 219 0.58 9.27 -9.62
N ALA A 220 1.02 9.27 -8.37
CA ALA A 220 0.87 8.12 -7.47
C ALA A 220 -0.59 7.84 -7.09
N VAL A 221 -1.44 8.87 -7.00
CA VAL A 221 -2.91 8.72 -6.87
C VAL A 221 -3.46 7.95 -8.08
N LYS A 222 -3.08 8.33 -9.31
CA LYS A 222 -3.49 7.59 -10.53
C LYS A 222 -3.00 6.14 -10.52
N VAL A 223 -1.75 5.90 -10.13
CA VAL A 223 -1.21 4.53 -9.98
C VAL A 223 -2.06 3.72 -8.99
N THR A 224 -2.51 4.35 -7.89
CA THR A 224 -3.31 3.69 -6.87
C THR A 224 -4.76 3.44 -7.32
N GLU A 225 -5.34 4.34 -8.10
CA GLU A 225 -6.63 4.09 -8.78
C GLU A 225 -6.55 2.88 -9.71
N GLU A 226 -5.48 2.78 -10.51
CA GLU A 226 -5.23 1.63 -11.39
C GLU A 226 -4.99 0.33 -10.60
N LEU A 227 -4.31 0.42 -9.45
CA LEU A 227 -4.14 -0.73 -8.55
C LEU A 227 -5.51 -1.22 -8.06
N VAL A 228 -6.37 -0.32 -7.60
CA VAL A 228 -7.72 -0.66 -7.12
C VAL A 228 -8.52 -1.35 -8.23
N ARG A 229 -8.49 -0.82 -9.47
CA ARG A 229 -9.14 -1.45 -10.64
C ARG A 229 -8.58 -2.84 -10.91
N ALA A 230 -7.27 -3.00 -10.89
CA ALA A 230 -6.59 -4.28 -11.15
C ALA A 230 -6.94 -5.35 -10.10
N LEU A 231 -6.98 -4.98 -8.82
CA LEU A 231 -7.34 -5.90 -7.74
C LEU A 231 -8.81 -6.33 -7.83
N VAL A 232 -9.71 -5.40 -8.16
CA VAL A 232 -11.14 -5.73 -8.38
C VAL A 232 -11.31 -6.63 -9.60
N ALA A 233 -10.52 -6.44 -10.67
CA ALA A 233 -10.58 -7.28 -11.87
C ALA A 233 -10.25 -8.75 -11.59
N VAL A 234 -9.35 -9.03 -10.64
CA VAL A 234 -8.93 -10.40 -10.30
C VAL A 234 -9.69 -10.98 -9.11
N ARG A 235 -10.53 -10.18 -8.45
CA ARG A 235 -11.32 -10.63 -7.30
C ARG A 235 -12.39 -11.61 -7.77
N LYS A 236 -12.30 -12.85 -7.30
CA LYS A 236 -13.36 -13.85 -7.49
C LYS A 236 -14.55 -13.48 -6.61
N GLN A 237 -15.74 -13.39 -7.20
CA GLN A 237 -16.99 -13.19 -6.47
C GLN A 237 -17.15 -14.29 -5.40
#